data_AF-A0A8S1N7T4-F1
#
_entry.id   AF-A0A8S1N7T4-F1
#
_cell.length_a   1.000
_cell.length_b   1.000
_cell.length_c   1.000
_cell.angle_alpha   90.00
_cell.angle_beta   90.00
_cell.angle_gamma   90.00
#
_symmetry.space_group_name_H-M   'P 1'
#
loop_
_entity.id
_entity.type
_entity.pdbx_description
1 polymer ?
#
loop_
_entity_poly.entity_id
_entity_poly.type
_entity_poly.pdbx_seq_one_letter_code
_entity_poly.pdbx_strand_id
1 'polypeptide(L)'
;MEQINCFSDYVYDVFVLTYTVHSPIQISQFLIIHLLNRNATIQKYTEVSLQYFSLFFLLKMLEQQQQILDFKKYDNSNICTDCKLVKPKRSKHYEVCQKFIMVYEHHGEIIVLERICFLNLFENLKKVLKYRLLNLQQEKSLHFLKSSYIFSNYYNVWIQFRCTLLQENLKIKLQQIRVKINEWNQQNKDKIEHYNDNNRIKFNNNNIICNNQIQVWKIVLICVLQIRRKWNIVVNYQQNLLNYEIIIQIKIKMQKYEELKIAITGAAGNLASAFYPLLGSGQVFGSTQKFSLQLLELPDKLQELEGIKMQIQDCAFPLLNNVIVSSDPAIAFKDADVAIFLGAMPRKPGMERSDLLQMNREIFIQQGQILNDQAKTTVKVLVVANPSNTNCATLAHQCNKIPQSNFTSLMQLDHNRCVSTLAREANTTIDQIKKVIIWGNHSLTQYPDMTHSIINSKQASETFSKDFLRNALIQQVQQRGGQILQLSKGASTISGAIAVKDHLRTWFLGTSHDNWTSFGVISDGNHYQIPKGICFSLPVTCKDFEFQVVADVELDDFSKQRIQLSLVELQKEQQ
;
A
#
# COMPACT_ATOMS: atom_id res chain seq x y z
N MET A 1 -7.39 -49.13 22.84
CA MET A 1 -8.58 -48.62 22.12
C MET A 1 -9.27 -47.47 22.88
N GLU A 2 -8.52 -46.63 23.62
CA GLU A 2 -9.05 -45.40 24.28
C GLU A 2 -8.21 -44.14 24.00
N GLN A 3 -7.41 -44.11 22.92
CA GLN A 3 -6.67 -42.91 22.49
C GLN A 3 -6.91 -42.55 21.00
N ILE A 4 -8.00 -43.07 20.41
CA ILE A 4 -8.34 -42.85 19.00
C ILE A 4 -9.38 -41.72 18.80
N ASN A 5 -9.92 -41.12 19.86
CA ASN A 5 -10.99 -40.10 19.77
C ASN A 5 -10.53 -38.63 19.73
N CYS A 6 -9.25 -38.33 19.46
CA CYS A 6 -8.81 -36.94 19.22
C CYS A 6 -8.37 -36.66 17.76
N PHE A 7 -8.37 -37.69 16.89
CA PHE A 7 -7.84 -37.58 15.52
C PHE A 7 -8.91 -37.28 14.46
N SER A 8 -10.18 -37.62 14.70
CA SER A 8 -11.26 -37.43 13.72
C SER A 8 -11.69 -35.97 13.60
N ASP A 9 -11.81 -35.26 14.72
CA ASP A 9 -12.43 -33.93 14.72
C ASP A 9 -11.47 -32.88 14.15
N TYR A 10 -10.16 -33.04 14.38
CA TYR A 10 -9.13 -32.12 13.89
C TYR A 10 -8.89 -32.20 12.38
N VAL A 11 -9.03 -33.39 11.78
CA VAL A 11 -8.91 -33.56 10.33
C VAL A 11 -10.18 -33.04 9.66
N TYR A 12 -11.35 -33.24 10.26
CA TYR A 12 -12.61 -32.74 9.71
C TYR A 12 -12.69 -31.20 9.71
N ASP A 13 -12.25 -30.53 10.79
CA ASP A 13 -12.27 -29.07 10.88
C ASP A 13 -11.31 -28.40 9.89
N VAL A 14 -10.12 -28.96 9.69
CA VAL A 14 -9.13 -28.46 8.71
C VAL A 14 -9.60 -28.69 7.26
N PHE A 15 -10.29 -29.81 7.00
CA PHE A 15 -10.84 -30.13 5.68
C PHE A 15 -12.07 -29.27 5.33
N VAL A 16 -12.93 -28.94 6.31
CA VAL A 16 -14.11 -28.08 6.11
C VAL A 16 -13.71 -26.61 5.92
N LEU A 17 -12.68 -26.12 6.61
CA LEU A 17 -12.19 -24.74 6.46
C LEU A 17 -11.47 -24.47 5.13
N THR A 18 -10.80 -25.48 4.56
CA THR A 18 -10.13 -25.35 3.25
C THR A 18 -11.12 -25.26 2.09
N TYR A 19 -12.35 -25.74 2.26
CA TYR A 19 -13.40 -25.66 1.24
C TYR A 19 -14.31 -24.43 1.35
N THR A 20 -14.31 -23.70 2.47
CA THR A 20 -15.29 -22.62 2.74
C THR A 20 -14.69 -21.21 2.84
N VAL A 21 -13.37 -21.05 2.99
CA VAL A 21 -12.74 -19.73 3.18
C VAL A 21 -11.86 -19.33 1.98
N HIS A 22 -12.25 -18.26 1.27
CA HIS A 22 -11.56 -17.76 0.06
C HIS A 22 -10.24 -17.00 0.30
N SER A 23 -9.69 -16.98 1.52
CA SER A 23 -8.43 -16.27 1.82
C SER A 23 -7.42 -17.16 2.59
N PRO A 24 -6.34 -17.59 1.93
CA PRO A 24 -5.26 -18.38 2.55
C PRO A 24 -4.55 -17.65 3.71
N ILE A 25 -4.63 -16.31 3.74
CA ILE A 25 -3.99 -15.46 4.75
C ILE A 25 -4.74 -15.54 6.10
N GLN A 26 -6.06 -15.62 6.06
CA GLN A 26 -6.87 -15.71 7.28
C GLN A 26 -6.76 -17.10 7.93
N ILE A 27 -6.67 -18.16 7.11
CA ILE A 27 -6.45 -19.53 7.59
C ILE A 27 -5.08 -19.66 8.27
N SER A 28 -4.04 -19.06 7.69
CA SER A 28 -2.68 -19.11 8.25
C SER A 28 -2.54 -18.29 9.54
N GLN A 29 -3.17 -17.12 9.64
CA GLN A 29 -3.21 -16.34 10.87
C GLN A 29 -3.98 -17.05 11.99
N PHE A 30 -5.11 -17.69 11.68
CA PHE A 30 -5.91 -18.43 12.66
C PHE A 30 -5.18 -19.66 13.20
N LEU A 31 -4.55 -20.45 12.32
CA LEU A 31 -3.74 -21.61 12.73
C LEU A 31 -2.52 -21.20 13.55
N ILE A 32 -1.82 -20.11 13.21
CA ILE A 32 -0.66 -19.66 13.98
C ILE A 32 -1.08 -19.18 15.38
N ILE A 33 -2.15 -18.40 15.50
CA ILE A 33 -2.65 -17.90 16.79
C ILE A 33 -3.17 -19.05 17.66
N HIS A 34 -3.83 -20.06 17.08
CA HIS A 34 -4.38 -21.18 17.84
C HIS A 34 -3.30 -22.21 18.25
N LEU A 35 -2.27 -22.42 17.42
CA LEU A 35 -1.18 -23.36 17.70
C LEU A 35 -0.12 -22.80 18.67
N LEU A 36 0.04 -21.47 18.75
CA LEU A 36 0.93 -20.84 19.73
C LEU A 36 0.43 -20.94 21.18
N ASN A 37 -0.85 -21.24 21.39
CA ASN A 37 -1.47 -21.28 22.72
C ASN A 37 -1.49 -22.67 23.40
N ARG A 38 -0.97 -23.75 22.80
CA ARG A 38 -0.93 -25.08 23.47
C ARG A 38 0.36 -25.88 23.24
N ASN A 39 0.79 -26.54 24.32
CA ASN A 39 2.12 -27.11 24.59
C ASN A 39 2.73 -28.07 23.53
N ALA A 40 4.05 -27.92 23.36
CA ALA A 40 5.17 -28.77 22.90
C ALA A 40 4.97 -29.95 21.92
N THR A 41 3.86 -30.69 21.93
CA THR A 41 3.72 -31.93 21.15
C THR A 41 3.32 -31.69 19.70
N ILE A 42 2.90 -30.46 19.37
CA ILE A 42 2.42 -30.07 18.03
C ILE A 42 3.57 -29.67 17.08
N GLN A 43 4.78 -29.39 17.58
CA GLN A 43 5.92 -28.91 16.77
C GLN A 43 6.28 -29.86 15.60
N LYS A 44 6.10 -31.18 15.81
CA LYS A 44 6.29 -32.21 14.78
C LYS A 44 5.18 -32.21 13.73
N TYR A 45 3.95 -31.85 14.11
CA TYR A 45 2.81 -31.79 13.20
C TYR A 45 2.81 -30.50 12.38
N THR A 46 3.30 -29.38 12.94
CA THR A 46 3.50 -28.12 12.19
C THR A 46 4.57 -28.27 11.11
N GLU A 47 5.66 -28.98 11.39
CA GLU A 47 6.71 -29.31 10.39
C GLU A 47 6.14 -30.11 9.21
N VAL A 48 5.32 -31.12 9.50
CA VAL A 48 4.74 -31.98 8.46
C VAL A 48 3.74 -31.19 7.62
N SER A 49 2.78 -30.50 8.22
CA SER A 49 1.73 -29.78 7.48
C SER A 49 2.29 -28.68 6.57
N LEU A 50 3.33 -27.95 6.99
CA LEU A 50 3.98 -26.92 6.16
C LEU A 50 4.80 -27.52 5.00
N GLN A 51 5.43 -28.68 5.20
CA GLN A 51 6.16 -29.39 4.14
C GLN A 51 5.22 -29.92 3.06
N TYR A 52 4.07 -30.49 3.45
CA TYR A 52 3.03 -30.93 2.51
C TYR A 52 2.46 -29.76 1.70
N PHE A 53 2.19 -28.62 2.35
CA PHE A 53 1.63 -27.43 1.69
C PHE A 53 2.61 -26.81 0.68
N SER A 54 3.91 -26.77 1.02
CA SER A 54 4.97 -26.26 0.15
C SER A 54 5.20 -27.14 -1.08
N LEU A 55 5.10 -28.47 -0.90
CA LEU A 55 5.28 -29.45 -1.96
C LEU A 55 4.09 -29.46 -2.93
N PHE A 56 2.86 -29.39 -2.43
CA PHE A 56 1.65 -29.33 -3.25
C PHE A 56 1.62 -28.11 -4.19
N PHE A 57 2.01 -26.94 -3.67
CA PHE A 57 2.04 -25.70 -4.46
C PHE A 57 3.17 -25.71 -5.51
N LEU A 58 4.33 -26.30 -5.18
CA LEU A 58 5.45 -26.46 -6.11
C LEU A 58 5.09 -27.42 -7.25
N LEU A 59 4.41 -28.54 -6.94
CA LEU A 59 3.92 -29.49 -7.94
C LEU A 59 2.89 -28.85 -8.86
N LYS A 60 1.93 -28.08 -8.32
CA LYS A 60 0.97 -27.30 -9.12
C LYS A 60 1.64 -26.26 -10.03
N MET A 61 2.71 -25.62 -9.55
CA MET A 61 3.48 -24.67 -10.35
C MET A 61 4.29 -25.34 -11.46
N LEU A 62 4.87 -26.51 -11.21
CA LEU A 62 5.64 -27.26 -12.20
C LEU A 62 4.73 -27.93 -13.23
N GLU A 63 3.54 -28.37 -12.82
CA GLU A 63 2.46 -28.87 -13.68
C GLU A 63 2.01 -27.80 -14.70
N GLN A 64 1.96 -26.53 -14.29
CA GLN A 64 1.66 -25.40 -15.19
C GLN A 64 2.79 -25.04 -16.17
N GLN A 65 4.03 -25.51 -15.94
CA GLN A 65 5.19 -25.15 -16.77
C GLN A 65 5.71 -26.27 -17.68
N GLN A 66 5.06 -27.45 -17.70
CA GLN A 66 5.45 -28.61 -18.53
C GLN A 66 6.95 -28.98 -18.48
N GLN A 67 7.66 -28.70 -17.38
CA GLN A 67 9.04 -29.14 -17.21
C GLN A 67 9.09 -30.47 -16.48
N ILE A 68 9.35 -31.54 -17.22
CA ILE A 68 9.50 -32.91 -16.71
C ILE A 68 10.79 -32.99 -15.88
N LEU A 69 10.66 -33.22 -14.57
CA LEU A 69 11.75 -33.66 -13.71
C LEU A 69 11.94 -35.17 -13.92
N ASP A 70 13.15 -35.62 -14.24
CA ASP A 70 13.49 -37.05 -14.36
C ASP A 70 13.35 -37.75 -13.00
N PHE A 71 12.26 -38.48 -12.79
CA PHE A 71 12.04 -39.31 -11.61
C PHE A 71 12.55 -40.74 -11.86
N LYS A 72 13.42 -41.28 -10.98
CA LYS A 72 13.83 -42.69 -11.03
C LYS A 72 12.84 -43.56 -10.26
N LYS A 73 12.33 -44.61 -10.92
CA LYS A 73 11.41 -45.62 -10.34
C LYS A 73 12.17 -46.64 -9.49
N TYR A 74 11.60 -47.06 -8.35
CA TYR A 74 12.11 -48.13 -7.50
C TYR A 74 11.01 -49.15 -7.18
N ASP A 75 11.38 -50.44 -7.14
CA ASP A 75 10.47 -51.57 -6.91
C ASP A 75 10.12 -51.76 -5.42
N ASN A 76 8.87 -52.11 -5.14
CA ASN A 76 8.21 -52.13 -3.83
C ASN A 76 8.75 -53.20 -2.85
N SER A 77 9.57 -54.13 -3.33
CA SER A 77 10.02 -55.29 -2.56
C SER A 77 11.07 -54.99 -1.46
N ASN A 78 11.49 -53.74 -1.27
CA ASN A 78 12.59 -53.36 -0.38
C ASN A 78 12.21 -52.37 0.73
N ILE A 79 10.94 -52.28 1.14
CA ILE A 79 10.53 -51.35 2.20
C ILE A 79 10.89 -51.92 3.58
N CYS A 80 11.63 -51.15 4.39
CA CYS A 80 11.95 -51.47 5.77
C CYS A 80 10.66 -51.46 6.62
N THR A 81 10.40 -52.54 7.36
CA THR A 81 9.19 -52.72 8.15
C THR A 81 9.05 -51.73 9.30
N ASP A 82 10.17 -51.26 9.86
CA ASP A 82 10.15 -50.39 11.06
C ASP A 82 9.93 -48.91 10.73
N CYS A 83 10.44 -48.43 9.59
CA CYS A 83 10.40 -47.01 9.23
C CYS A 83 9.74 -46.70 7.88
N LYS A 84 9.23 -47.71 7.16
CA LYS A 84 8.54 -47.59 5.86
C LYS A 84 9.39 -46.96 4.74
N LEU A 85 10.72 -47.00 4.82
CA LEU A 85 11.66 -46.49 3.79
C LEU A 85 12.27 -47.61 2.94
N VAL A 86 12.57 -47.35 1.66
CA VAL A 86 13.21 -48.33 0.73
C VAL A 86 14.68 -48.56 1.12
N LYS A 87 15.05 -49.80 1.48
CA LYS A 87 16.42 -50.27 1.72
C LYS A 87 17.19 -50.40 0.40
N PRO A 88 18.37 -49.77 0.24
CA PRO A 88 19.28 -50.11 -0.84
C PRO A 88 19.88 -51.50 -0.61
N LYS A 89 20.08 -52.27 -1.69
CA LYS A 89 20.55 -53.68 -1.61
C LYS A 89 21.91 -53.89 -0.91
N ARG A 90 22.71 -52.85 -0.65
CA ARG A 90 23.97 -52.94 0.12
C ARG A 90 24.35 -51.60 0.76
N SER A 91 23.86 -51.30 1.95
CA SER A 91 24.50 -50.29 2.82
C SER A 91 24.01 -50.41 4.27
N LYS A 92 24.93 -50.15 5.21
CA LYS A 92 24.64 -50.14 6.65
C LYS A 92 23.60 -49.05 6.94
N HIS A 93 22.56 -49.43 7.69
CA HIS A 93 21.30 -48.73 7.95
C HIS A 93 21.43 -47.23 8.31
N TYR A 94 22.60 -46.78 8.80
CA TYR A 94 22.81 -45.44 9.33
C TYR A 94 23.20 -44.39 8.26
N GLU A 95 23.79 -44.78 7.13
CA GLU A 95 24.21 -43.81 6.09
C GLU A 95 23.09 -43.46 5.09
N VAL A 96 22.09 -44.32 4.96
CA VAL A 96 20.98 -44.16 4.00
C VAL A 96 19.97 -43.13 4.50
N CYS A 97 19.61 -43.19 5.79
CA CYS A 97 18.64 -42.26 6.40
C CYS A 97 19.09 -40.78 6.38
N GLN A 98 20.37 -40.47 6.12
CA GLN A 98 20.85 -39.09 6.01
C GLN A 98 20.81 -38.51 4.59
N LYS A 99 20.52 -39.33 3.56
CA LYS A 99 20.56 -38.92 2.13
C LYS A 99 19.20 -38.74 1.46
N PHE A 100 18.12 -39.29 2.02
CA PHE A 100 16.77 -39.23 1.42
C PHE A 100 15.83 -38.47 2.35
N ILE A 101 15.06 -37.51 1.80
CA ILE A 101 14.25 -36.60 2.64
C ILE A 101 12.75 -36.91 2.57
N MET A 102 12.23 -37.51 1.49
CA MET A 102 10.82 -37.93 1.45
C MET A 102 10.59 -39.05 0.44
N VAL A 103 9.64 -39.91 0.79
CA VAL A 103 9.07 -40.97 -0.04
C VAL A 103 7.58 -40.68 -0.12
N TYR A 104 7.04 -40.45 -1.32
CA TYR A 104 5.61 -40.21 -1.52
C TYR A 104 5.06 -41.18 -2.56
N GLU A 105 3.83 -41.64 -2.35
CA GLU A 105 3.13 -42.55 -3.25
C GLU A 105 2.00 -41.79 -3.94
N HIS A 106 2.04 -41.75 -5.27
CA HIS A 106 1.01 -41.12 -6.10
C HIS A 106 0.52 -42.12 -7.14
N HIS A 107 -0.78 -42.43 -7.14
CA HIS A 107 -1.39 -43.41 -8.04
C HIS A 107 -0.67 -44.78 -8.08
N GLY A 108 -0.19 -45.26 -6.92
CA GLY A 108 0.49 -46.55 -6.80
C GLY A 108 1.98 -46.55 -7.16
N GLU A 109 2.56 -45.39 -7.48
CA GLU A 109 4.00 -45.25 -7.75
C GLU A 109 4.70 -44.49 -6.61
N ILE A 110 5.82 -45.05 -6.13
CA ILE A 110 6.65 -44.45 -5.08
C ILE A 110 7.76 -43.59 -5.72
N ILE A 111 7.76 -42.30 -5.41
CA ILE A 111 8.76 -41.32 -5.86
C ILE A 111 9.68 -40.96 -4.70
N VAL A 112 11.00 -41.10 -4.90
CA VAL A 112 12.03 -40.84 -3.89
C VAL A 112 12.87 -39.62 -4.28
N LEU A 113 12.94 -38.62 -3.41
CA LEU A 113 13.74 -37.40 -3.63
C LEU A 113 15.08 -37.46 -2.88
N GLU A 114 16.19 -37.44 -3.63
CA GLU A 114 17.55 -37.36 -3.08
C GLU A 114 17.91 -35.93 -2.63
N ARG A 115 18.61 -35.81 -1.49
CA ARG A 115 19.06 -34.54 -0.89
C ARG A 115 19.94 -33.68 -1.82
N ILE A 116 20.60 -34.30 -2.80
CA ILE A 116 21.43 -33.61 -3.81
C ILE A 116 20.54 -32.85 -4.81
N CYS A 117 19.36 -33.38 -5.15
CA CYS A 117 18.41 -32.69 -6.02
C CYS A 117 17.90 -31.40 -5.39
N PHE A 118 17.71 -31.33 -4.07
CA PHE A 118 17.23 -30.12 -3.40
C PHE A 118 18.28 -29.00 -3.38
N LEU A 119 19.57 -29.33 -3.19
CA LEU A 119 20.67 -28.37 -3.25
C LEU A 119 20.95 -27.90 -4.68
N ASN A 120 20.91 -28.80 -5.66
CA ASN A 120 21.03 -28.43 -7.07
C ASN A 120 19.81 -27.64 -7.57
N LEU A 121 18.61 -27.92 -7.08
CA LEU A 121 17.41 -27.14 -7.35
C LEU A 121 17.56 -25.71 -6.81
N PHE A 122 18.16 -25.53 -5.63
CA PHE A 122 18.41 -24.21 -5.04
C PHE A 122 19.53 -23.42 -5.71
N GLU A 123 20.62 -24.06 -6.16
CA GLU A 123 21.65 -23.40 -6.96
C GLU A 123 21.15 -23.06 -8.37
N ASN A 124 20.30 -23.91 -8.96
CA ASN A 124 19.60 -23.57 -10.20
C ASN A 124 18.59 -22.44 -9.98
N LEU A 125 17.87 -22.40 -8.86
CA LEU A 125 17.00 -21.29 -8.46
C LEU A 125 17.79 -20.00 -8.22
N LYS A 126 18.98 -20.05 -7.60
CA LYS A 126 19.87 -18.89 -7.49
C LYS A 126 20.36 -18.40 -8.85
N LYS A 127 20.69 -19.30 -9.76
CA LYS A 127 21.09 -18.95 -11.14
C LYS A 127 19.93 -18.32 -11.90
N VAL A 128 18.71 -18.87 -11.76
CA VAL A 128 17.48 -18.30 -12.32
C VAL A 128 17.19 -16.93 -11.69
N LEU A 129 17.32 -16.77 -10.37
CA LEU A 129 17.16 -15.50 -9.67
C LEU A 129 18.21 -14.48 -10.11
N LYS A 130 19.49 -14.87 -10.24
CA LYS A 130 20.58 -13.98 -10.68
C LYS A 130 20.38 -13.54 -12.13
N TYR A 131 20.04 -14.48 -13.01
CA TYR A 131 19.69 -14.20 -14.41
C TYR A 131 18.44 -13.31 -14.53
N ARG A 132 17.41 -13.54 -13.70
CA ARG A 132 16.16 -12.74 -13.70
C ARG A 132 16.30 -11.39 -12.99
N LEU A 133 17.17 -11.26 -11.98
CA LEU A 133 17.54 -10.00 -11.32
C LEU A 133 18.31 -9.09 -12.28
N LEU A 134 19.15 -9.65 -13.15
CA LEU A 134 19.85 -8.93 -14.20
C LEU A 134 18.89 -8.42 -15.30
N ASN A 135 17.78 -9.13 -15.55
CA ASN A 135 16.78 -8.75 -16.55
C ASN A 135 15.61 -7.90 -16.00
N LEU A 136 15.63 -7.53 -14.70
CA LEU A 136 14.63 -6.65 -14.05
C LEU A 136 14.51 -5.25 -14.67
N GLN A 137 15.46 -4.83 -15.48
CA GLN A 137 15.41 -3.53 -16.14
C GLN A 137 14.42 -3.49 -17.32
N GLN A 138 13.87 -4.63 -17.78
CA GLN A 138 13.10 -4.66 -19.04
C GLN A 138 11.64 -5.11 -18.92
N GLU A 139 11.17 -5.79 -17.86
CA GLU A 139 9.77 -6.26 -17.80
C GLU A 139 8.97 -5.74 -16.60
N LYS A 140 7.89 -5.00 -16.89
CA LYS A 140 6.98 -4.32 -15.94
C LYS A 140 5.65 -5.07 -15.70
N SER A 141 5.61 -6.41 -15.61
CA SER A 141 4.33 -7.12 -15.45
C SER A 141 3.89 -7.29 -13.98
N LEU A 142 2.64 -6.93 -13.65
CA LEU A 142 2.05 -7.00 -12.30
C LEU A 142 2.00 -8.43 -11.73
N HIS A 143 1.89 -9.44 -12.60
CA HIS A 143 1.87 -10.85 -12.22
C HIS A 143 3.23 -11.31 -11.64
N PHE A 144 4.32 -10.74 -12.16
CA PHE A 144 5.69 -10.97 -11.70
C PHE A 144 5.92 -10.43 -10.28
N LEU A 145 5.42 -9.23 -9.98
CA LEU A 145 5.51 -8.62 -8.65
C LEU A 145 4.75 -9.41 -7.58
N LYS A 146 3.55 -9.91 -7.91
CA LYS A 146 2.75 -10.76 -6.99
C LYS A 146 3.44 -12.10 -6.69
N SER A 147 4.06 -12.72 -7.70
CA SER A 147 4.81 -13.97 -7.50
C SER A 147 6.06 -13.77 -6.62
N SER A 148 6.75 -12.64 -6.77
CA SER A 148 7.91 -12.29 -5.92
C SER A 148 7.52 -11.94 -4.49
N TYR A 149 6.35 -11.31 -4.28
CA TYR A 149 5.81 -11.02 -2.95
C TYR A 149 5.47 -12.29 -2.17
N ILE A 150 4.75 -13.23 -2.80
CA ILE A 150 4.40 -14.51 -2.20
C ILE A 150 5.69 -15.29 -1.86
N PHE A 151 6.65 -15.34 -2.78
CA PHE A 151 7.92 -16.02 -2.58
C PHE A 151 8.76 -15.41 -1.44
N SER A 152 8.74 -14.07 -1.30
CA SER A 152 9.42 -13.36 -0.21
C SER A 152 8.85 -13.72 1.16
N ASN A 153 7.52 -13.82 1.29
CA ASN A 153 6.90 -14.21 2.55
C ASN A 153 7.27 -15.65 2.96
N TYR A 154 7.31 -16.59 2.02
CA TYR A 154 7.75 -17.95 2.30
C TYR A 154 9.23 -18.04 2.69
N TYR A 155 10.09 -17.27 2.02
CA TYR A 155 11.51 -17.20 2.33
C TYR A 155 11.78 -16.64 3.74
N ASN A 156 10.99 -15.64 4.16
CA ASN A 156 11.06 -15.06 5.51
C ASN A 156 10.68 -16.08 6.59
N VAL A 157 9.57 -16.80 6.40
CA VAL A 157 9.14 -17.86 7.31
C VAL A 157 10.19 -18.98 7.39
N TRP A 158 10.80 -19.35 6.27
CA TRP A 158 11.87 -20.36 6.24
C TRP A 158 13.15 -19.91 6.96
N ILE A 159 13.58 -18.66 6.80
CA ILE A 159 14.73 -18.10 7.52
C ILE A 159 14.45 -18.09 9.02
N GLN A 160 13.27 -17.63 9.44
CA GLN A 160 12.90 -17.56 10.84
C GLN A 160 12.89 -18.96 11.47
N PHE A 161 12.30 -19.93 10.79
CA PHE A 161 12.32 -21.33 11.20
C PHE A 161 13.75 -21.90 11.32
N ARG A 162 14.63 -21.64 10.33
CA ARG A 162 16.03 -22.10 10.37
C ARG A 162 16.82 -21.45 11.51
N CYS A 163 16.57 -20.17 11.80
CA CYS A 163 17.19 -19.48 12.92
C CYS A 163 16.76 -20.08 14.25
N THR A 164 15.47 -20.35 14.45
CA THR A 164 14.94 -21.01 15.65
C THR A 164 15.52 -22.42 15.82
N LEU A 165 15.54 -23.22 14.74
CA LEU A 165 16.11 -24.57 14.76
C LEU A 165 17.62 -24.56 15.08
N LEU A 166 18.34 -23.54 14.60
CA LEU A 166 19.76 -23.34 14.91
C LEU A 166 19.98 -22.94 16.38
N GLN A 167 19.13 -22.07 16.93
CA GLN A 167 19.16 -21.67 18.33
C GLN A 167 18.89 -22.86 19.27
N GLU A 168 17.89 -23.68 18.97
CA GLU A 168 17.56 -24.86 19.79
C GLU A 168 18.65 -25.94 19.72
N ASN A 169 19.20 -26.21 18.53
CA ASN A 169 20.35 -27.12 18.39
C ASN A 169 21.59 -26.63 19.17
N LEU A 170 21.79 -25.32 19.25
CA LEU A 170 22.86 -24.73 20.04
C LEU A 170 22.61 -24.90 21.55
N LYS A 171 21.37 -24.70 22.02
CA LYS A 171 21.00 -24.96 23.42
C LYS A 171 21.25 -26.42 23.81
N ILE A 172 20.83 -27.37 22.97
CA ILE A 172 21.03 -28.81 23.22
C ILE A 172 22.52 -29.14 23.30
N LYS A 173 23.34 -28.65 22.36
CA LYS A 173 24.80 -28.86 22.40
C LYS A 173 25.45 -28.24 23.63
N LEU A 174 25.03 -27.05 24.04
CA LEU A 174 25.52 -26.39 25.25
C LEU A 174 25.16 -27.20 26.51
N GLN A 175 23.96 -27.76 26.59
CA GLN A 175 23.57 -28.66 27.68
C GLN A 175 24.42 -29.93 27.70
N GLN A 176 24.65 -30.58 26.56
CA GLN A 176 25.51 -31.77 26.46
C GLN A 176 26.95 -31.49 26.91
N ILE A 177 27.50 -30.32 26.55
CA ILE A 177 28.82 -29.89 27.02
C ILE A 177 28.80 -29.70 28.54
N ARG A 178 27.75 -29.08 29.09
CA ARG A 178 27.60 -28.83 30.53
C ARG A 178 27.54 -30.14 31.32
N VAL A 179 26.82 -31.14 30.83
CA VAL A 179 26.75 -32.47 31.43
C VAL A 179 28.14 -33.14 31.44
N LYS A 180 28.86 -33.13 30.32
CA LYS A 180 30.20 -33.71 30.25
C LYS A 180 31.22 -33.01 31.15
N ILE A 181 31.11 -31.68 31.31
CA ILE A 181 31.95 -30.93 32.26
C ILE A 181 31.63 -31.35 33.70
N ASN A 182 30.35 -31.53 34.04
CA ASN A 182 29.95 -31.96 35.37
C ASN A 182 30.38 -33.41 35.67
N GLU A 183 30.25 -34.33 34.72
CA GLU A 183 30.75 -35.70 34.82
C GLU A 183 32.28 -35.73 35.01
N TRP A 184 33.01 -34.90 34.24
CA TRP A 184 34.46 -34.77 34.38
C TRP A 184 34.85 -34.22 35.76
N ASN A 185 34.16 -33.20 36.25
CA ASN A 185 34.38 -32.62 37.58
C ASN A 185 34.10 -33.65 38.70
N GLN A 186 33.07 -34.47 38.56
CA GLN A 186 32.76 -35.54 39.53
C GLN A 186 33.83 -36.64 39.52
N GLN A 187 34.32 -37.05 38.35
CA GLN A 187 35.34 -38.11 38.22
C GLN A 187 36.73 -37.67 38.70
N ASN A 188 37.02 -36.37 38.74
CA ASN A 188 38.32 -35.83 39.13
C ASN A 188 38.28 -35.08 40.47
N LYS A 189 37.19 -35.22 41.22
CA LYS A 189 36.93 -34.50 42.48
C LYS A 189 38.00 -34.76 43.55
N ASP A 190 38.59 -35.95 43.57
CA ASP A 190 39.61 -36.37 44.54
C ASP A 190 41.07 -36.16 44.05
N LYS A 191 41.26 -35.62 42.84
CA LYS A 191 42.60 -35.34 42.24
C LYS A 191 42.94 -33.86 42.17
N ILE A 192 42.09 -33.00 42.70
CA ILE A 192 42.25 -31.54 42.72
C ILE A 192 42.59 -31.14 44.16
N GLU A 193 43.87 -31.07 44.50
CA GLU A 193 44.32 -30.40 45.72
C GLU A 193 44.22 -28.88 45.54
N HIS A 194 43.95 -28.20 46.67
CA HIS A 194 43.54 -26.82 46.84
C HIS A 194 44.07 -25.77 45.83
N TYR A 195 43.15 -24.86 45.48
CA TYR A 195 43.43 -23.55 44.90
C TYR A 195 44.45 -22.80 45.77
N ASN A 196 45.61 -22.45 45.18
CA ASN A 196 46.47 -21.39 45.72
C ASN A 196 46.26 -20.13 44.88
N ASP A 197 46.31 -18.96 45.53
CA ASP A 197 45.88 -17.61 45.09
C ASP A 197 46.52 -17.02 43.81
N ASN A 198 47.17 -17.85 42.97
CA ASN A 198 47.80 -17.46 41.71
C ASN A 198 47.31 -18.23 40.48
N ASN A 199 46.10 -18.83 40.52
CA ASN A 199 45.44 -19.46 39.35
C ASN A 199 46.33 -20.44 38.55
N ARG A 200 47.09 -21.31 39.22
CA ARG A 200 47.80 -22.43 38.59
C ARG A 200 47.50 -23.74 39.32
N ILE A 201 47.03 -24.75 38.60
CA ILE A 201 46.74 -26.09 39.12
C ILE A 201 48.05 -26.90 39.16
N LYS A 202 48.43 -27.44 40.33
CA LYS A 202 49.49 -28.45 40.46
C LYS A 202 48.84 -29.83 40.58
N PHE A 203 49.25 -30.78 39.74
CA PHE A 203 48.91 -32.20 39.88
C PHE A 203 50.11 -32.94 40.47
N ASN A 204 49.87 -33.81 41.45
CA ASN A 204 50.92 -34.64 42.06
C ASN A 204 51.54 -35.58 41.02
N ASN A 205 52.86 -35.42 40.82
CA ASN A 205 53.84 -36.35 40.23
C ASN A 205 53.34 -37.32 39.15
N ASN A 206 53.06 -36.78 37.96
CA ASN A 206 53.61 -37.20 36.67
C ASN A 206 52.87 -36.42 35.58
N ASN A 207 53.62 -35.82 34.65
CA ASN A 207 53.07 -35.13 33.48
C ASN A 207 52.18 -36.10 32.67
N ILE A 208 50.88 -36.03 32.91
CA ILE A 208 49.87 -36.51 31.99
C ILE A 208 48.88 -35.37 31.86
N ILE A 209 49.10 -34.47 30.90
CA ILE A 209 47.96 -33.74 30.33
C ILE A 209 47.11 -34.85 29.71
N CYS A 210 46.09 -35.27 30.47
CA CYS A 210 45.21 -36.34 30.03
C CYS A 210 44.62 -35.91 28.69
N ASN A 211 44.74 -36.74 27.65
CA ASN A 211 44.20 -36.49 26.30
C ASN A 211 42.74 -35.95 26.35
N ASN A 212 42.00 -36.29 27.40
CA ASN A 212 40.65 -35.82 27.69
C ASN A 212 40.55 -34.30 27.96
N GLN A 213 41.50 -33.63 28.63
CA GLN A 213 41.44 -32.17 28.85
C GLN A 213 41.68 -31.38 27.57
N ILE A 214 42.64 -31.81 26.73
CA ILE A 214 42.85 -31.23 25.40
C ILE A 214 41.64 -31.47 24.51
N GLN A 215 40.98 -32.63 24.60
CA GLN A 215 39.75 -32.91 23.87
C GLN A 215 38.59 -32.02 24.31
N VAL A 216 38.39 -31.80 25.62
CA VAL A 216 37.31 -30.92 26.12
C VAL A 216 37.52 -29.48 25.64
N TRP A 217 38.74 -28.93 25.75
CA TRP A 217 39.02 -27.57 25.26
C TRP A 217 38.97 -27.46 23.73
N LYS A 218 39.38 -28.49 22.97
CA LYS A 218 39.18 -28.56 21.52
C LYS A 218 37.70 -28.59 21.15
N ILE A 219 36.87 -29.35 21.86
CA ILE A 219 35.42 -29.42 21.64
C ILE A 219 34.77 -28.06 21.93
N VAL A 220 35.14 -27.40 23.04
CA VAL A 220 34.65 -26.07 23.38
C VAL A 220 35.05 -25.06 22.31
N LEU A 221 36.31 -25.05 21.87
CA LEU A 221 36.79 -24.16 20.80
C LEU A 221 36.08 -24.41 19.46
N ILE A 222 35.89 -25.67 19.05
CA ILE A 222 35.14 -26.04 17.84
C ILE A 222 33.68 -25.59 17.96
N CYS A 223 33.06 -25.72 19.13
CA CYS A 223 31.68 -25.28 19.35
C CYS A 223 31.56 -23.75 19.30
N VAL A 224 32.48 -23.02 19.91
CA VAL A 224 32.53 -21.55 19.85
C VAL A 224 32.75 -21.06 18.42
N LEU A 225 33.64 -21.69 17.66
CA LEU A 225 33.87 -21.36 16.24
C LEU A 225 32.66 -21.70 15.36
N GLN A 226 31.96 -22.81 15.63
CA GLN A 226 30.71 -23.17 14.94
C GLN A 226 29.56 -22.21 15.28
N ILE A 227 29.44 -21.78 16.55
CA ILE A 227 28.49 -20.76 17.00
C ILE A 227 28.78 -19.45 16.29
N ARG A 228 30.04 -18.98 16.29
CA ARG A 228 30.44 -17.72 15.65
C ARG A 228 30.20 -17.75 14.13
N ARG A 229 30.50 -18.85 13.44
CA ARG A 229 30.19 -19.02 12.01
C ARG A 229 28.68 -18.97 11.75
N LYS A 230 27.88 -19.65 12.56
CA LYS A 230 26.41 -19.67 12.43
C LYS A 230 25.77 -18.33 12.80
N TRP A 231 26.32 -17.61 13.78
CA TRP A 231 25.90 -16.27 14.17
C TRP A 231 26.19 -15.25 13.07
N ASN A 232 27.37 -15.30 12.46
CA ASN A 232 27.69 -14.44 11.30
C ASN A 232 26.78 -14.72 10.10
N ILE A 233 26.34 -15.96 9.92
CA ILE A 233 25.34 -16.32 8.91
C ILE A 233 23.99 -15.66 9.27
N VAL A 234 23.48 -15.82 10.49
CA VAL A 234 22.21 -15.21 10.95
C VAL A 234 22.23 -13.68 10.82
N VAL A 235 23.32 -13.03 11.22
CA VAL A 235 23.50 -11.56 11.11
C VAL A 235 23.51 -11.12 9.65
N ASN A 236 24.21 -11.82 8.75
CA ASN A 236 24.18 -11.52 7.30
C ASN A 236 22.78 -11.72 6.70
N TYR A 237 22.01 -12.73 7.15
CA TYR A 237 20.65 -12.95 6.67
C TYR A 237 19.66 -11.89 7.21
N GLN A 238 19.80 -11.45 8.46
CA GLN A 238 19.01 -10.34 9.01
C GLN A 238 19.32 -9.01 8.32
N GLN A 239 20.60 -8.72 8.02
CA GLN A 239 20.98 -7.54 7.23
C GLN A 239 20.39 -7.58 5.81
N ASN A 240 20.35 -8.75 5.16
CA ASN A 240 19.72 -8.87 3.85
C ASN A 240 18.20 -8.66 3.91
N LEU A 241 17.51 -9.16 4.94
CA LEU A 241 16.07 -8.90 5.15
C LEU A 241 15.77 -7.41 5.34
N LEU A 242 16.58 -6.73 6.17
CA LEU A 242 16.48 -5.30 6.38
C LEU A 242 16.72 -4.54 5.06
N ASN A 243 17.69 -4.99 4.25
CA ASN A 243 17.94 -4.42 2.93
C ASN A 243 16.75 -4.60 1.97
N TYR A 244 15.96 -5.67 2.05
CA TYR A 244 14.78 -5.85 1.20
C TYR A 244 13.57 -5.02 1.64
N GLU A 245 13.31 -4.88 2.95
CA GLU A 245 12.33 -3.90 3.44
C GLU A 245 12.73 -2.48 3.05
N ILE A 246 14.01 -2.15 3.18
CA ILE A 246 14.57 -0.88 2.70
C ILE A 246 14.39 -0.75 1.19
N ILE A 247 14.62 -1.80 0.38
CA ILE A 247 14.40 -1.76 -1.07
C ILE A 247 12.91 -1.61 -1.43
N ILE A 248 11.98 -2.21 -0.68
CA ILE A 248 10.53 -2.02 -0.89
C ILE A 248 10.13 -0.60 -0.48
N GLN A 249 10.61 -0.10 0.66
CA GLN A 249 10.39 1.29 1.06
C GLN A 249 11.04 2.28 0.08
N ILE A 250 12.21 1.96 -0.45
CA ILE A 250 12.87 2.71 -1.52
C ILE A 250 12.06 2.60 -2.80
N LYS A 251 11.50 1.44 -3.19
CA LYS A 251 10.64 1.30 -4.38
C LYS A 251 9.33 2.06 -4.24
N ILE A 252 8.70 2.05 -3.06
CA ILE A 252 7.50 2.84 -2.75
C ILE A 252 7.85 4.33 -2.77
N LYS A 253 9.01 4.71 -2.20
CA LYS A 253 9.54 6.08 -2.33
C LYS A 253 9.89 6.42 -3.78
N MET A 254 10.40 5.49 -4.58
CA MET A 254 10.78 5.68 -5.99
C MET A 254 9.57 5.75 -6.91
N GLN A 255 8.47 5.04 -6.63
CA GLN A 255 7.18 5.30 -7.28
C GLN A 255 6.69 6.73 -7.00
N LYS A 256 6.97 7.24 -5.80
CA LYS A 256 6.77 8.65 -5.42
C LYS A 256 7.78 9.63 -6.07
N TYR A 257 8.69 9.14 -6.92
CA TYR A 257 9.66 9.92 -7.69
C TYR A 257 9.57 9.68 -9.20
N GLU A 258 8.61 8.88 -9.69
CA GLU A 258 8.30 8.87 -11.12
C GLU A 258 7.67 10.21 -11.49
N GLU A 259 8.09 10.75 -12.63
CA GLU A 259 7.60 12.02 -13.14
C GLU A 259 6.08 11.96 -13.36
N LEU A 260 5.35 12.93 -12.80
CA LEU A 260 3.91 13.07 -13.04
C LEU A 260 3.66 13.79 -14.36
N LYS A 261 2.86 13.19 -15.24
CA LYS A 261 2.31 13.88 -16.40
C LYS A 261 0.99 14.57 -16.01
N ILE A 262 0.96 15.90 -16.05
CA ILE A 262 -0.17 16.71 -15.60
C ILE A 262 -0.82 17.37 -16.81
N ALA A 263 -2.03 16.93 -17.14
CA ALA A 263 -2.86 17.56 -18.15
C ALA A 263 -3.67 18.71 -17.56
N ILE A 264 -3.70 19.87 -18.23
CA ILE A 264 -4.46 21.04 -17.79
C ILE A 264 -5.26 21.58 -18.98
N THR A 265 -6.58 21.65 -18.86
CA THR A 265 -7.47 22.27 -19.86
C THR A 265 -7.72 23.74 -19.53
N GLY A 266 -8.03 24.57 -20.53
CA GLY A 266 -8.17 26.02 -20.31
C GLY A 266 -6.86 26.64 -19.83
N ALA A 267 -5.74 26.11 -20.35
CA ALA A 267 -4.41 26.33 -19.83
C ALA A 267 -3.87 27.77 -20.03
N ALA A 268 -4.48 28.56 -20.91
CA ALA A 268 -4.14 29.98 -21.05
C ALA A 268 -4.94 30.87 -20.08
N GLY A 269 -5.94 30.32 -19.39
CA GLY A 269 -6.81 31.08 -18.49
C GLY A 269 -6.11 31.63 -17.26
N ASN A 270 -6.62 32.75 -16.74
CA ASN A 270 -6.07 33.45 -15.56
C ASN A 270 -5.85 32.53 -14.34
N LEU A 271 -6.74 31.57 -14.09
CA LEU A 271 -6.62 30.63 -12.98
C LEU A 271 -5.41 29.70 -13.18
N ALA A 272 -5.20 29.19 -14.40
CA ALA A 272 -4.04 28.39 -14.74
C ALA A 272 -2.75 29.19 -14.53
N SER A 273 -2.72 30.44 -15.02
CA SER A 273 -1.58 31.36 -14.84
C SER A 273 -1.23 31.60 -13.37
N ALA A 274 -2.23 31.74 -12.49
CA ALA A 274 -2.00 31.85 -11.05
C ALA A 274 -1.62 30.52 -10.37
N PHE A 275 -1.93 29.39 -11.00
CA PHE A 275 -1.64 28.06 -10.48
C PHE A 275 -0.23 27.55 -10.83
N TYR A 276 0.31 27.89 -12.02
CA TYR A 276 1.64 27.41 -12.44
C TYR A 276 2.76 27.68 -11.43
N PRO A 277 2.88 28.87 -10.79
CA PRO A 277 3.90 29.11 -9.78
C PRO A 277 3.76 28.23 -8.53
N LEU A 278 2.53 27.89 -8.14
CA LEU A 278 2.25 26.99 -7.00
C LEU A 278 2.69 25.56 -7.32
N LEU A 279 2.45 25.13 -8.56
CA LEU A 279 2.87 23.82 -9.04
C LEU A 279 4.40 23.74 -9.19
N GLY A 280 5.00 24.71 -9.89
CA GLY A 280 6.44 24.80 -10.15
C GLY A 280 7.32 24.92 -8.91
N SER A 281 6.82 25.58 -7.86
CA SER A 281 7.51 25.67 -6.57
C SER A 281 7.39 24.40 -5.69
N GLY A 282 6.66 23.37 -6.16
CA GLY A 282 6.48 22.13 -5.41
C GLY A 282 5.47 22.22 -4.27
N GLN A 283 4.64 23.26 -4.21
CA GLN A 283 3.62 23.40 -3.16
C GLN A 283 2.45 22.44 -3.35
N VAL A 284 2.23 21.92 -4.56
CA VAL A 284 1.16 20.96 -4.86
C VAL A 284 1.59 19.54 -4.48
N PHE A 285 2.61 19.00 -5.14
CA PHE A 285 3.04 17.59 -4.98
C PHE A 285 4.32 17.40 -4.16
N GLY A 286 4.83 18.46 -3.51
CA GLY A 286 6.05 18.40 -2.71
C GLY A 286 7.30 18.83 -3.49
N SER A 287 8.36 19.13 -2.74
CA SER A 287 9.59 19.76 -3.24
C SER A 287 10.53 18.83 -4.02
N THR A 288 10.15 17.57 -4.22
CA THR A 288 10.96 16.55 -4.91
C THR A 288 10.24 15.86 -6.06
N GLN A 289 8.94 16.09 -6.21
CA GLN A 289 8.14 15.46 -7.24
C GLN A 289 8.38 16.15 -8.59
N LYS A 290 9.04 15.44 -9.50
CA LYS A 290 9.20 15.89 -10.90
C LYS A 290 7.88 15.79 -11.65
N PHE A 291 7.66 16.69 -12.60
CA PHE A 291 6.46 16.66 -13.44
C PHE A 291 6.71 17.23 -14.84
N SER A 292 5.81 16.88 -15.76
CA SER A 292 5.65 17.53 -17.05
C SER A 292 4.23 18.03 -17.23
N LEU A 293 4.10 19.10 -18.00
CA LEU A 293 2.82 19.73 -18.31
C LEU A 293 2.35 19.35 -19.71
N GLN A 294 1.08 19.01 -19.82
CA GLN A 294 0.36 18.81 -21.08
C GLN A 294 -0.81 19.78 -21.12
N LEU A 295 -0.61 20.90 -21.78
CA LEU A 295 -1.50 22.06 -21.76
C LEU A 295 -2.45 22.02 -22.96
N LEU A 296 -3.75 22.05 -22.68
CA LEU A 296 -4.82 22.04 -23.68
C LEU A 296 -5.53 23.39 -23.71
N GLU A 297 -5.64 23.95 -24.92
CA GLU A 297 -6.46 25.13 -25.21
C GLU A 297 -7.22 25.00 -26.53
N LEU A 298 -8.18 25.89 -26.73
CA LEU A 298 -8.85 26.02 -28.02
C LEU A 298 -7.86 26.47 -29.12
N PRO A 299 -8.09 26.11 -30.40
CA PRO A 299 -7.20 26.47 -31.50
C PRO A 299 -6.87 27.96 -31.61
N ASP A 300 -7.84 28.83 -31.34
CA ASP A 300 -7.70 30.29 -31.38
C ASP A 300 -6.88 30.85 -30.20
N LYS A 301 -6.64 30.04 -29.16
CA LYS A 301 -5.86 30.38 -27.97
C LYS A 301 -4.45 29.79 -27.96
N LEU A 302 -4.06 29.03 -28.98
CA LEU A 302 -2.75 28.39 -29.03
C LEU A 302 -1.58 29.37 -29.01
N GLN A 303 -1.70 30.51 -29.69
CA GLN A 303 -0.64 31.52 -29.69
C GLN A 303 -0.44 32.12 -28.29
N GLU A 304 -1.54 32.38 -27.57
CA GLU A 304 -1.49 32.83 -26.17
C GLU A 304 -0.87 31.76 -25.28
N LEU A 305 -1.25 30.49 -25.48
CA LEU A 305 -0.72 29.35 -24.71
C LEU A 305 0.79 29.12 -24.95
N GLU A 306 1.30 29.32 -26.17
CA GLU A 306 2.75 29.29 -26.42
C GLU A 306 3.48 30.40 -25.65
N GLY A 307 2.90 31.60 -25.56
CA GLY A 307 3.43 32.67 -24.71
C GLY A 307 3.44 32.32 -23.22
N ILE A 308 2.42 31.62 -22.74
CA ILE A 308 2.38 31.08 -21.36
C ILE A 308 3.45 30.00 -21.16
N LYS A 309 3.65 29.10 -22.12
CA LYS A 309 4.72 28.10 -22.08
C LYS A 309 6.10 28.76 -21.97
N MET A 310 6.36 29.83 -22.72
CA MET A 310 7.60 30.60 -22.60
C MET A 310 7.77 31.15 -21.17
N GLN A 311 6.73 31.76 -20.61
CA GLN A 311 6.77 32.25 -19.22
C GLN A 311 7.02 31.14 -18.20
N ILE A 312 6.41 29.96 -18.37
CA ILE A 312 6.64 28.80 -17.51
C ILE A 312 8.11 28.33 -17.60
N GLN A 313 8.70 28.34 -18.81
CA GLN A 313 10.11 27.99 -19.02
C GLN A 313 11.05 29.02 -18.38
N ASP A 314 10.74 30.31 -18.51
CA ASP A 314 11.51 31.42 -17.92
C ASP A 314 11.48 31.42 -16.38
N CYS A 315 10.47 30.79 -15.77
CA CYS A 315 10.43 30.60 -14.31
C CYS A 315 11.51 29.64 -13.79
N ALA A 316 12.21 28.91 -14.67
CA ALA A 316 13.31 28.00 -14.34
C ALA A 316 12.96 27.00 -13.22
N PHE A 317 11.74 26.46 -13.23
CA PHE A 317 11.29 25.54 -12.18
C PHE A 317 12.13 24.26 -12.17
N PRO A 318 12.84 23.94 -11.08
CA PRO A 318 13.71 22.77 -11.04
C PRO A 318 12.93 21.46 -11.07
N LEU A 319 11.62 21.48 -10.80
CA LEU A 319 10.75 20.30 -10.79
C LEU A 319 10.13 19.99 -12.16
N LEU A 320 10.13 20.96 -13.07
CA LEU A 320 9.52 20.85 -14.39
C LEU A 320 10.51 20.21 -15.37
N ASN A 321 10.09 19.10 -16.00
CA ASN A 321 10.89 18.41 -17.01
C ASN A 321 10.53 18.86 -18.44
N ASN A 322 9.24 18.97 -18.76
CA ASN A 322 8.78 19.33 -20.09
C ASN A 322 7.42 20.07 -20.08
N VAL A 323 7.14 20.84 -21.12
CA VAL A 323 5.85 21.50 -21.37
C VAL A 323 5.42 21.23 -22.81
N ILE A 324 4.33 20.51 -22.96
CA ILE A 324 3.65 20.24 -24.24
C ILE A 324 2.42 21.14 -24.29
N VAL A 325 2.19 21.77 -25.44
CA VAL A 325 0.97 22.54 -25.73
C VAL A 325 0.25 21.91 -26.92
N SER A 326 -1.08 21.89 -26.88
CA SER A 326 -1.90 21.28 -27.93
C SER A 326 -3.31 21.88 -27.92
N SER A 327 -3.99 21.77 -29.07
CA SER A 327 -5.45 21.92 -29.15
C SER A 327 -6.18 20.59 -29.31
N ASP A 328 -5.44 19.50 -29.53
CA ASP A 328 -5.95 18.14 -29.55
C ASP A 328 -5.94 17.55 -28.12
N PRO A 329 -7.12 17.23 -27.55
CA PRO A 329 -7.23 16.59 -26.25
C PRO A 329 -6.53 15.23 -26.17
N ALA A 330 -6.41 14.50 -27.29
CA ALA A 330 -5.75 13.19 -27.29
C ALA A 330 -4.25 13.32 -26.98
N ILE A 331 -3.60 14.36 -27.51
CA ILE A 331 -2.21 14.68 -27.19
C ILE A 331 -2.08 15.14 -25.73
N ALA A 332 -3.02 15.98 -25.28
CA ALA A 332 -2.97 16.53 -23.92
C ALA A 332 -3.21 15.49 -22.83
N PHE A 333 -4.09 14.51 -23.07
CA PHE A 333 -4.43 13.48 -22.08
C PHE A 333 -3.55 12.24 -22.14
N LYS A 334 -2.67 12.12 -23.14
CA LYS A 334 -1.81 10.95 -23.35
C LYS A 334 -0.96 10.64 -22.12
N ASP A 335 -1.18 9.46 -21.55
CA ASP A 335 -0.52 8.93 -20.35
C ASP A 335 -0.64 9.82 -19.11
N ALA A 336 -1.63 10.71 -19.03
CA ALA A 336 -1.78 11.62 -17.90
C ALA A 336 -1.91 10.87 -16.56
N ASP A 337 -1.20 11.35 -15.53
CA ASP A 337 -1.29 10.92 -14.14
C ASP A 337 -2.30 11.78 -13.36
N VAL A 338 -2.37 13.07 -13.71
CA VAL A 338 -3.32 14.03 -13.15
C VAL A 338 -3.93 14.83 -14.28
N ALA A 339 -5.24 15.03 -14.27
CA ALA A 339 -5.95 15.86 -15.24
C ALA A 339 -6.78 16.93 -14.52
N ILE A 340 -6.54 18.20 -14.84
CA ILE A 340 -7.15 19.36 -14.22
C ILE A 340 -7.99 20.10 -15.26
N PHE A 341 -9.31 20.09 -15.09
CA PHE A 341 -10.24 20.68 -16.03
C PHE A 341 -10.62 22.09 -15.56
N LEU A 342 -9.89 23.10 -16.07
CA LEU A 342 -10.15 24.52 -15.77
C LEU A 342 -10.99 25.19 -16.85
N GLY A 343 -10.89 24.72 -18.10
CA GLY A 343 -11.61 25.25 -19.23
C GLY A 343 -13.04 24.71 -19.32
N ALA A 344 -14.01 25.61 -19.39
CA ALA A 344 -15.38 25.38 -19.81
C ALA A 344 -15.83 26.56 -20.67
N MET A 345 -16.93 26.40 -21.40
CA MET A 345 -17.51 27.50 -22.14
C MET A 345 -18.00 28.57 -21.14
N PRO A 346 -17.57 29.84 -21.28
CA PRO A 346 -18.09 30.91 -20.45
C PRO A 346 -19.52 31.25 -20.87
N ARG A 347 -20.36 31.63 -19.91
CA ARG A 347 -21.71 32.14 -20.19
C ARG A 347 -21.61 33.40 -21.06
N LYS A 348 -22.28 33.40 -22.21
CA LYS A 348 -22.39 34.57 -23.09
C LYS A 348 -23.62 35.42 -22.73
N PRO A 349 -23.61 36.75 -22.99
CA PRO A 349 -24.81 37.57 -22.85
C PRO A 349 -25.98 36.99 -23.65
N GLY A 350 -27.17 36.91 -23.04
CA GLY A 350 -28.37 36.36 -23.66
C GLY A 350 -28.50 34.82 -23.62
N MET A 351 -27.51 34.10 -23.07
CA MET A 351 -27.56 32.64 -22.92
C MET A 351 -28.31 32.22 -21.65
N GLU A 352 -29.26 31.30 -21.79
CA GLU A 352 -29.96 30.69 -20.66
C GLU A 352 -29.04 29.72 -19.90
N ARG A 353 -29.38 29.42 -18.64
CA ARG A 353 -28.59 28.45 -17.85
C ARG A 353 -28.61 27.08 -18.51
N SER A 354 -29.75 26.64 -19.04
CA SER A 354 -29.91 25.36 -19.75
C SER A 354 -28.97 25.23 -20.94
N ASP A 355 -28.83 26.29 -21.75
CA ASP A 355 -27.99 26.26 -22.95
C ASP A 355 -26.51 26.09 -22.57
N LEU A 356 -26.07 26.81 -21.53
CA LEU A 356 -24.73 26.69 -20.99
C LEU A 356 -24.44 25.27 -20.46
N LEU A 357 -25.42 24.65 -19.78
CA LEU A 357 -25.31 23.28 -19.30
C LEU A 357 -25.16 22.31 -20.46
N GLN A 358 -26.01 22.43 -21.50
CA GLN A 358 -25.99 21.56 -22.67
C GLN A 358 -24.66 21.66 -23.44
N MET A 359 -24.19 22.87 -23.71
CA MET A 359 -22.93 23.07 -24.43
C MET A 359 -21.72 22.53 -23.66
N ASN A 360 -21.65 22.76 -22.35
CA ASN A 360 -20.58 22.19 -21.54
C ASN A 360 -20.68 20.66 -21.47
N ARG A 361 -21.89 20.11 -21.38
CA ARG A 361 -22.10 18.65 -21.38
C ARG A 361 -21.48 17.98 -22.61
N GLU A 362 -21.67 18.53 -23.80
CA GLU A 362 -21.08 17.99 -25.04
C GLU A 362 -19.55 17.99 -25.00
N ILE A 363 -18.94 19.08 -24.52
CA ILE A 363 -17.48 19.19 -24.35
C ILE A 363 -16.97 18.12 -23.39
N PHE A 364 -17.60 17.98 -22.22
CA PHE A 364 -17.17 17.05 -21.18
C PHE A 364 -17.45 15.59 -21.56
N ILE A 365 -18.46 15.30 -22.40
CA ILE A 365 -18.66 13.96 -22.97
C ILE A 365 -17.47 13.58 -23.87
N GLN A 366 -17.14 14.44 -24.85
CA GLN A 366 -16.05 14.16 -25.79
C GLN A 366 -14.71 14.04 -25.06
N GLN A 367 -14.42 14.98 -24.15
CA GLN A 367 -13.18 14.93 -23.37
C GLN A 367 -13.12 13.72 -22.44
N GLY A 368 -14.24 13.29 -21.83
CA GLY A 368 -14.29 12.08 -21.02
C GLY A 368 -13.96 10.81 -21.82
N GLN A 369 -14.50 10.68 -23.03
CA GLN A 369 -14.19 9.56 -23.93
C GLN A 369 -12.70 9.53 -24.30
N ILE A 370 -12.14 10.68 -24.68
CA ILE A 370 -10.72 10.80 -25.02
C ILE A 370 -9.84 10.51 -23.79
N LEU A 371 -10.19 11.05 -22.62
CA LEU A 371 -9.46 10.79 -21.37
C LEU A 371 -9.44 9.29 -21.05
N ASN A 372 -10.57 8.61 -21.17
CA ASN A 372 -10.69 7.16 -20.93
C ASN A 372 -9.81 6.31 -21.87
N ASP A 373 -9.50 6.82 -23.06
CA ASP A 373 -8.68 6.11 -24.05
C ASP A 373 -7.19 6.47 -23.97
N GLN A 374 -6.86 7.71 -23.60
CA GLN A 374 -5.50 8.24 -23.69
C GLN A 374 -4.77 8.32 -22.35
N ALA A 375 -5.48 8.55 -21.24
CA ALA A 375 -4.85 8.68 -19.93
C ALA A 375 -4.55 7.32 -19.29
N LYS A 376 -3.74 7.32 -18.23
CA LYS A 376 -3.56 6.12 -17.40
C LYS A 376 -4.89 5.76 -16.72
N THR A 377 -5.16 4.48 -16.54
CA THR A 377 -6.35 4.03 -15.78
C THR A 377 -6.35 4.51 -14.32
N THR A 378 -5.18 4.88 -13.80
CA THR A 378 -4.97 5.43 -12.46
C THR A 378 -5.02 6.96 -12.40
N VAL A 379 -5.27 7.65 -13.52
CA VAL A 379 -5.29 9.13 -13.59
C VAL A 379 -6.21 9.70 -12.51
N LYS A 380 -5.78 10.78 -11.84
CA LYS A 380 -6.57 11.52 -10.85
C LYS A 380 -7.11 12.80 -11.47
N VAL A 381 -8.43 12.98 -11.44
CA VAL A 381 -9.14 14.00 -12.20
C VAL A 381 -9.78 15.01 -11.26
N LEU A 382 -9.47 16.28 -11.48
CA LEU A 382 -10.05 17.42 -10.77
C LEU A 382 -10.77 18.34 -11.75
N VAL A 383 -12.08 18.48 -11.58
CA VAL A 383 -12.92 19.39 -12.35
C VAL A 383 -13.17 20.67 -11.58
N VAL A 384 -12.73 21.79 -12.15
CA VAL A 384 -12.89 23.14 -11.58
C VAL A 384 -13.90 23.94 -12.38
N ALA A 385 -13.97 23.70 -13.70
CA ALA A 385 -14.78 24.46 -14.61
C ALA A 385 -16.29 24.26 -14.35
N ASN A 386 -17.02 25.36 -14.24
CA ASN A 386 -18.43 25.33 -13.86
C ASN A 386 -19.37 24.87 -14.98
N PRO A 387 -20.48 24.18 -14.64
CA PRO A 387 -20.86 23.65 -13.32
C PRO A 387 -20.00 22.46 -12.87
N SER A 388 -19.16 22.63 -11.85
CA SER A 388 -18.05 21.69 -11.61
C SER A 388 -18.51 20.28 -11.25
N ASN A 389 -19.55 20.14 -10.43
CA ASN A 389 -20.14 18.85 -10.06
C ASN A 389 -20.74 18.12 -11.27
N THR A 390 -21.61 18.78 -12.03
CA THR A 390 -22.31 18.19 -13.18
C THR A 390 -21.33 17.85 -14.31
N ASN A 391 -20.34 18.72 -14.56
CA ASN A 391 -19.26 18.44 -15.50
C ASN A 391 -18.41 17.23 -15.06
N CYS A 392 -18.10 17.12 -13.76
CA CYS A 392 -17.38 15.99 -13.18
C CYS A 392 -18.15 14.67 -13.36
N ALA A 393 -19.44 14.65 -13.00
CA ALA A 393 -20.29 13.47 -13.20
C ALA A 393 -20.39 13.07 -14.68
N THR A 394 -20.59 14.04 -15.56
CA THR A 394 -20.65 13.82 -17.02
C THR A 394 -19.39 13.15 -17.54
N LEU A 395 -18.23 13.67 -17.15
CA LEU A 395 -16.93 13.15 -17.57
C LEU A 395 -16.68 11.75 -17.02
N ALA A 396 -16.95 11.54 -15.72
CA ALA A 396 -16.78 10.25 -15.06
C ALA A 396 -17.67 9.17 -15.69
N HIS A 397 -18.90 9.50 -16.09
CA HIS A 397 -19.83 8.58 -16.76
C HIS A 397 -19.38 8.14 -18.16
N GLN A 398 -18.49 8.89 -18.82
CA GLN A 398 -17.88 8.45 -20.08
C GLN A 398 -16.67 7.54 -19.88
N CYS A 399 -16.19 7.38 -18.64
CA CYS A 399 -15.00 6.63 -18.33
C CYS A 399 -15.34 5.25 -17.73
N ASN A 400 -15.11 4.18 -18.50
CA ASN A 400 -15.30 2.81 -18.04
C ASN A 400 -14.01 2.11 -17.56
N LYS A 401 -12.83 2.62 -17.96
CA LYS A 401 -11.51 2.08 -17.56
C LYS A 401 -10.94 2.78 -16.32
N ILE A 402 -11.39 4.01 -16.03
CA ILE A 402 -10.92 4.82 -14.91
C ILE A 402 -11.92 4.68 -13.75
N PRO A 403 -11.48 4.35 -12.53
CA PRO A 403 -12.36 4.27 -11.37
C PRO A 403 -13.12 5.57 -11.12
N GLN A 404 -14.41 5.48 -10.77
CA GLN A 404 -15.22 6.66 -10.45
C GLN A 404 -14.68 7.47 -9.26
N SER A 405 -13.99 6.79 -8.32
CA SER A 405 -13.28 7.41 -7.18
C SER A 405 -12.07 8.26 -7.59
N ASN A 406 -11.68 8.26 -8.87
CA ASN A 406 -10.63 9.13 -9.38
C ASN A 406 -11.16 10.44 -9.94
N PHE A 407 -12.48 10.69 -9.90
CA PHE A 407 -13.09 11.93 -10.37
C PHE A 407 -13.57 12.75 -9.20
N THR A 408 -13.07 14.00 -9.12
CA THR A 408 -13.48 14.95 -8.08
C THR A 408 -13.81 16.30 -8.69
N SER A 409 -14.77 17.02 -8.10
CA SER A 409 -15.00 18.44 -8.38
C SER A 409 -14.46 19.31 -7.24
N LEU A 410 -14.05 20.53 -7.59
CA LEU A 410 -13.44 21.46 -6.64
C LEU A 410 -14.49 22.09 -5.71
N MET A 411 -14.44 21.71 -4.43
CA MET A 411 -15.21 22.32 -3.34
C MET A 411 -14.31 23.03 -2.32
N GLN A 412 -12.99 22.90 -2.48
CA GLN A 412 -11.98 23.41 -1.57
C GLN A 412 -11.99 24.94 -1.44
N LEU A 413 -12.41 25.68 -2.47
CA LEU A 413 -12.50 27.14 -2.39
C LEU A 413 -13.57 27.58 -1.39
N ASP A 414 -14.72 26.93 -1.40
CA ASP A 414 -15.82 27.21 -0.48
C ASP A 414 -15.47 26.75 0.95
N HIS A 415 -14.79 25.61 1.06
CA HIS A 415 -14.23 25.14 2.32
C HIS A 415 -13.25 26.17 2.90
N ASN A 416 -12.29 26.65 2.10
CA ASN A 416 -11.30 27.65 2.51
C ASN A 416 -11.96 28.98 2.87
N ARG A 417 -12.99 29.41 2.13
CA ARG A 417 -13.77 30.61 2.45
C ARG A 417 -14.41 30.48 3.82
N CYS A 418 -15.06 29.35 4.10
CA CYS A 418 -15.68 29.10 5.39
C CYS A 418 -14.65 29.10 6.54
N VAL A 419 -13.53 28.39 6.36
CA VAL A 419 -12.42 28.37 7.33
C VAL A 419 -11.91 29.79 7.59
N SER A 420 -11.65 30.58 6.55
CA SER A 420 -11.15 31.95 6.68
C SER A 420 -12.14 32.89 7.36
N THR A 421 -13.44 32.72 7.09
CA THR A 421 -14.50 33.51 7.73
C THR A 421 -14.57 33.19 9.21
N LEU A 422 -14.60 31.91 9.58
CA LEU A 422 -14.61 31.50 10.98
C LEU A 422 -13.39 31.99 11.75
N ALA A 423 -12.19 31.85 11.17
CA ALA A 423 -10.96 32.33 11.80
C ALA A 423 -11.01 33.84 12.09
N ARG A 424 -11.49 34.63 11.12
CA ARG A 424 -11.64 36.09 11.27
C ARG A 424 -12.68 36.46 12.32
N GLU A 425 -13.86 35.84 12.29
CA GLU A 425 -14.96 36.14 13.22
C GLU A 425 -14.65 35.68 14.65
N ALA A 426 -13.86 34.61 14.82
CA ALA A 426 -13.43 34.10 16.13
C ALA A 426 -12.13 34.75 16.62
N ASN A 427 -11.53 35.65 15.82
CA ASN A 427 -10.22 36.24 16.08
C ASN A 427 -9.15 35.19 16.43
N THR A 428 -9.07 34.13 15.62
CA THR A 428 -8.10 33.04 15.76
C THR A 428 -7.40 32.75 14.44
N THR A 429 -6.44 31.83 14.45
CA THR A 429 -5.67 31.46 13.25
C THR A 429 -6.34 30.30 12.51
N ILE A 430 -6.05 30.18 11.20
CA ILE A 430 -6.68 29.19 10.31
C ILE A 430 -6.41 27.75 10.79
N ASP A 431 -5.24 27.47 11.35
CA ASP A 431 -4.85 26.15 11.88
C ASP A 431 -5.67 25.71 13.11
N GLN A 432 -6.37 26.65 13.76
CA GLN A 432 -7.26 26.38 14.89
C GLN A 432 -8.69 26.04 14.45
N ILE A 433 -8.98 26.10 13.15
CA ILE A 433 -10.27 25.72 12.58
C ILE A 433 -10.15 24.32 11.98
N LYS A 434 -10.96 23.39 12.49
CA LYS A 434 -10.99 21.98 12.03
C LYS A 434 -12.43 21.54 11.78
N LYS A 435 -12.57 20.46 11.02
CA LYS A 435 -13.80 19.72 10.80
C LYS A 435 -14.92 20.51 10.09
N VAL A 436 -14.54 21.48 9.26
CA VAL A 436 -15.46 22.20 8.36
C VAL A 436 -15.95 21.27 7.25
N ILE A 437 -17.25 21.31 6.93
CA ILE A 437 -17.83 20.55 5.82
C ILE A 437 -18.58 21.49 4.89
N ILE A 438 -18.36 21.34 3.58
CA ILE A 438 -19.26 21.87 2.55
C ILE A 438 -19.98 20.69 1.92
N TRP A 439 -21.31 20.66 2.01
CA TRP A 439 -22.15 19.65 1.39
C TRP A 439 -22.74 20.15 0.06
N GLY A 440 -22.96 19.23 -0.88
CA GLY A 440 -23.78 19.50 -2.07
C GLY A 440 -23.03 20.00 -3.30
N ASN A 441 -23.71 20.83 -4.08
CA ASN A 441 -23.25 21.38 -5.35
C ASN A 441 -22.26 22.54 -5.12
N HIS A 442 -21.35 22.79 -6.06
CA HIS A 442 -20.63 24.06 -6.14
C HIS A 442 -21.54 25.17 -6.70
N SER A 443 -22.51 25.61 -5.89
CA SER A 443 -23.50 26.62 -6.27
C SER A 443 -23.99 27.40 -5.05
N LEU A 444 -25.02 28.23 -5.22
CA LEU A 444 -25.71 28.90 -4.10
C LEU A 444 -26.54 27.94 -3.22
N THR A 445 -26.71 26.68 -3.60
CA THR A 445 -27.39 25.67 -2.78
C THR A 445 -26.44 24.91 -1.86
N GLN A 446 -25.12 25.10 -2.00
CA GLN A 446 -24.12 24.48 -1.13
C GLN A 446 -24.43 24.72 0.34
N TYR A 447 -24.09 23.75 1.19
CA TYR A 447 -24.31 23.86 2.63
C TYR A 447 -23.00 23.82 3.41
N PRO A 448 -22.50 24.98 3.88
CA PRO A 448 -21.45 25.05 4.89
C PRO A 448 -21.98 24.60 6.25
N ASP A 449 -21.53 23.44 6.72
CA ASP A 449 -21.96 22.80 7.97
C ASP A 449 -20.90 22.86 9.06
N MET A 450 -21.19 23.62 10.12
CA MET A 450 -20.31 23.82 11.27
C MET A 450 -20.72 23.02 12.50
N THR A 451 -21.65 22.08 12.37
CA THR A 451 -22.19 21.30 13.50
C THR A 451 -21.11 20.53 14.23
N HIS A 452 -20.11 20.02 13.50
CA HIS A 452 -18.99 19.24 14.03
C HIS A 452 -17.65 20.00 13.99
N SER A 453 -17.67 21.27 13.60
CA SER A 453 -16.48 22.09 13.48
C SER A 453 -15.89 22.39 14.85
N ILE A 454 -14.56 22.43 14.90
CA ILE A 454 -13.78 22.76 16.09
C ILE A 454 -13.08 24.09 15.85
N ILE A 455 -13.17 24.99 16.83
CA ILE A 455 -12.54 26.32 16.84
C ILE A 455 -11.76 26.45 18.15
N ASN A 456 -10.44 26.59 18.06
CA ASN A 456 -9.56 26.69 19.24
C ASN A 456 -9.83 25.57 20.27
N SER A 457 -9.89 24.33 19.77
CA SER A 457 -10.18 23.11 20.56
C SER A 457 -11.57 23.02 21.22
N LYS A 458 -12.51 23.92 20.88
CA LYS A 458 -13.91 23.89 21.34
C LYS A 458 -14.87 23.66 20.19
N GLN A 459 -16.10 23.24 20.47
CA GLN A 459 -17.12 23.16 19.41
C GLN A 459 -17.46 24.56 18.89
N ALA A 460 -17.73 24.68 17.60
CA ALA A 460 -18.11 25.97 17.00
C ALA A 460 -19.34 26.60 17.67
N SER A 461 -20.28 25.78 18.16
CA SER A 461 -21.48 26.19 18.90
C SER A 461 -21.20 26.83 20.26
N GLU A 462 -20.01 26.60 20.85
CA GLU A 462 -19.58 27.28 22.07
C GLU A 462 -19.04 28.69 21.77
N THR A 463 -18.62 28.95 20.53
CA THR A 463 -18.01 30.22 20.11
C THR A 463 -19.03 31.14 19.44
N PHE A 464 -19.95 30.58 18.66
CA PHE A 464 -20.90 31.34 17.87
C PHE A 464 -22.35 30.92 18.12
N SER A 465 -23.26 31.88 17.95
CA SER A 465 -24.69 31.60 18.03
C SER A 465 -25.16 30.68 16.91
N LYS A 466 -26.23 29.93 17.17
CA LYS A 466 -26.88 29.07 16.16
C LYS A 466 -27.32 29.87 14.93
N ASP A 467 -27.81 31.10 15.12
CA ASP A 467 -28.23 32.00 14.03
C ASP A 467 -27.05 32.39 13.13
N PHE A 468 -25.91 32.76 13.73
CA PHE A 468 -24.71 33.05 12.96
C PHE A 468 -24.27 31.82 12.13
N LEU A 469 -24.17 30.65 12.75
CA LEU A 469 -23.71 29.43 12.08
C LEU A 469 -24.67 28.93 10.99
N ARG A 470 -25.98 29.03 11.21
CA ARG A 470 -27.01 28.47 10.31
C ARG A 470 -27.56 29.44 9.29
N ASN A 471 -27.39 30.75 9.48
CA ASN A 471 -27.92 31.76 8.56
C ASN A 471 -26.80 32.66 8.03
N ALA A 472 -26.17 33.47 8.89
CA ALA A 472 -25.23 34.51 8.46
C ALA A 472 -24.00 33.93 7.76
N LEU A 473 -23.36 32.91 8.36
CA LEU A 473 -22.16 32.26 7.81
C LEU A 473 -22.45 31.63 6.45
N ILE A 474 -23.58 30.91 6.32
CA ILE A 474 -23.96 30.26 5.06
C ILE A 474 -24.10 31.30 3.95
N GLN A 475 -24.81 32.40 4.21
CA GLN A 475 -24.97 33.48 3.24
C GLN A 475 -23.63 34.13 2.87
N GLN A 476 -22.76 34.40 3.86
CA GLN A 476 -21.44 34.98 3.62
C GLN A 476 -20.58 34.11 2.71
N VAL A 477 -20.57 32.78 2.92
CA VAL A 477 -19.79 31.85 2.09
C VAL A 477 -20.37 31.75 0.68
N GLN A 478 -21.69 31.53 0.57
CA GLN A 478 -22.39 31.41 -0.73
C GLN A 478 -22.21 32.65 -1.61
N GLN A 479 -22.26 33.85 -1.03
CA GLN A 479 -22.19 35.11 -1.76
C GLN A 479 -20.76 35.61 -2.01
N ARG A 480 -19.74 34.95 -1.43
CA ARG A 480 -18.36 35.46 -1.42
C ARG A 480 -17.80 35.69 -2.82
N GLY A 481 -18.09 34.79 -3.76
CA GLY A 481 -17.67 34.93 -5.16
C GLY A 481 -18.23 36.19 -5.82
N GLY A 482 -19.52 36.47 -5.62
CA GLY A 482 -20.18 37.67 -6.13
C GLY A 482 -19.63 38.95 -5.53
N GLN A 483 -19.37 38.97 -4.22
CA GLN A 483 -18.76 40.11 -3.55
C GLN A 483 -17.36 40.42 -4.09
N ILE A 484 -16.52 39.40 -4.30
CA ILE A 484 -15.19 39.59 -4.89
C ILE A 484 -15.32 40.16 -6.30
N LEU A 485 -16.17 39.57 -7.14
CA LEU A 485 -16.37 40.01 -8.52
C LEU A 485 -16.79 41.49 -8.60
N GLN A 486 -17.68 41.93 -7.71
CA GLN A 486 -18.12 43.33 -7.63
C GLN A 486 -16.97 44.28 -7.25
N LEU A 487 -16.12 43.89 -6.30
CA LEU A 487 -15.06 44.75 -5.76
C LEU A 487 -13.79 44.76 -6.63
N SER A 488 -13.36 43.61 -7.13
CA SER A 488 -12.12 43.49 -7.91
C SER A 488 -12.33 43.64 -9.42
N LYS A 489 -13.59 43.65 -9.89
CA LYS A 489 -13.98 43.58 -11.32
C LYS A 489 -13.42 42.35 -12.05
N GLY A 490 -13.02 41.32 -11.30
CA GLY A 490 -12.44 40.10 -11.84
C GLY A 490 -12.83 38.87 -11.03
N ALA A 491 -12.66 37.69 -11.62
CA ALA A 491 -12.89 36.44 -10.90
C ALA A 491 -11.92 36.29 -9.72
N SER A 492 -12.26 35.42 -8.76
CA SER A 492 -11.43 35.11 -7.60
C SER A 492 -10.24 34.20 -7.98
N THR A 493 -9.39 34.67 -8.88
CA THR A 493 -8.32 33.91 -9.54
C THR A 493 -7.29 33.37 -8.54
N ILE A 494 -6.76 34.24 -7.66
CA ILE A 494 -5.70 33.87 -6.71
C ILE A 494 -6.21 32.81 -5.73
N SER A 495 -7.36 33.04 -5.10
CA SER A 495 -7.93 32.08 -4.15
C SER A 495 -8.40 30.80 -4.82
N GLY A 496 -8.86 30.87 -6.08
CA GLY A 496 -9.16 29.69 -6.90
C GLY A 496 -7.93 28.81 -7.14
N ALA A 497 -6.80 29.41 -7.54
CA ALA A 497 -5.54 28.67 -7.72
C ALA A 497 -5.03 28.04 -6.41
N ILE A 498 -5.16 28.74 -5.28
CA ILE A 498 -4.86 28.19 -3.96
C ILE A 498 -5.77 27.02 -3.62
N ALA A 499 -7.07 27.09 -3.92
CA ALA A 499 -8.00 26.00 -3.69
C ALA A 499 -7.66 24.76 -4.54
N VAL A 500 -7.28 24.93 -5.82
CA VAL A 500 -6.81 23.82 -6.67
C VAL A 500 -5.55 23.19 -6.07
N LYS A 501 -4.58 24.01 -5.64
CA LYS A 501 -3.38 23.55 -4.94
C LYS A 501 -3.73 22.78 -3.67
N ASP A 502 -4.59 23.31 -2.81
CA ASP A 502 -4.99 22.69 -1.55
C ASP A 502 -5.70 21.36 -1.77
N HIS A 503 -6.60 21.28 -2.76
CA HIS A 503 -7.31 20.05 -3.13
C HIS A 503 -6.32 18.96 -3.55
N LEU A 504 -5.47 19.25 -4.56
CA LEU A 504 -4.50 18.29 -5.08
C LEU A 504 -3.46 17.90 -4.04
N ARG A 505 -2.98 18.87 -3.24
CA ARG A 505 -2.01 18.61 -2.16
C ARG A 505 -2.63 17.71 -1.09
N THR A 506 -3.86 17.98 -0.67
CA THR A 506 -4.56 17.18 0.32
C THR A 506 -4.84 15.79 -0.20
N TRP A 507 -5.23 15.67 -1.47
CA TRP A 507 -5.43 14.37 -2.10
C TRP A 507 -4.12 13.56 -2.17
N PHE A 508 -3.01 14.20 -2.53
CA PHE A 508 -1.70 13.56 -2.67
C PHE A 508 -1.02 13.22 -1.35
N LEU A 509 -0.88 14.21 -0.45
CA LEU A 509 -0.13 14.08 0.80
C LEU A 509 -0.98 13.58 1.97
N GLY A 510 -2.30 13.71 1.85
CA GLY A 510 -3.27 13.30 2.85
C GLY A 510 -3.76 14.42 3.76
N THR A 511 -4.82 14.11 4.50
CA THR A 511 -5.38 14.97 5.56
C THR A 511 -4.68 14.72 6.90
N SER A 512 -4.72 15.70 7.82
CA SER A 512 -4.28 15.45 9.21
C SER A 512 -5.22 14.44 9.88
N HIS A 513 -4.70 13.66 10.84
CA HIS A 513 -5.43 12.56 11.49
C HIS A 513 -6.72 13.00 12.22
N ASP A 514 -6.80 14.27 12.59
CA ASP A 514 -7.87 14.85 13.39
C ASP A 514 -8.78 15.81 12.59
N ASN A 515 -8.67 15.81 11.26
CA ASN A 515 -9.38 16.72 10.39
C ASN A 515 -9.87 16.04 9.10
N TRP A 516 -10.77 16.71 8.40
CA TRP A 516 -11.26 16.33 7.08
C TRP A 516 -11.32 17.54 6.16
N THR A 517 -11.49 17.30 4.87
CA THR A 517 -11.77 18.34 3.87
C THR A 517 -13.07 18.03 3.13
N SER A 518 -13.45 18.87 2.16
CA SER A 518 -14.67 18.71 1.37
C SER A 518 -14.33 18.57 -0.10
N PHE A 519 -14.63 17.41 -0.70
CA PHE A 519 -14.47 17.13 -2.12
C PHE A 519 -15.84 16.85 -2.73
N GLY A 520 -16.08 17.36 -3.93
CA GLY A 520 -17.15 16.82 -4.77
C GLY A 520 -16.71 15.46 -5.30
N VAL A 521 -17.44 14.40 -4.97
CA VAL A 521 -17.08 13.02 -5.34
C VAL A 521 -18.25 12.35 -6.04
N ILE A 522 -17.97 11.40 -6.94
CA ILE A 522 -19.02 10.56 -7.52
C ILE A 522 -19.56 9.64 -6.43
N SER A 523 -20.82 9.87 -6.02
CA SER A 523 -21.46 9.05 -4.99
C SER A 523 -21.55 7.59 -5.44
N ASP A 524 -21.24 6.68 -4.53
CA ASP A 524 -21.41 5.24 -4.69
C ASP A 524 -22.80 4.75 -4.25
N GLY A 525 -23.60 5.63 -3.62
CA GLY A 525 -24.92 5.33 -3.06
C GLY A 525 -24.92 4.86 -1.61
N ASN A 526 -23.76 4.73 -0.97
CA ASN A 526 -23.64 4.12 0.36
C ASN A 526 -23.67 5.14 1.51
N HIS A 527 -23.48 6.43 1.22
CA HIS A 527 -23.33 7.47 2.23
C HIS A 527 -24.43 8.53 2.15
N TYR A 528 -24.96 8.91 3.31
CA TYR A 528 -25.85 10.07 3.50
C TYR A 528 -27.08 10.13 2.57
N GLN A 529 -27.56 8.97 2.08
CA GLN A 529 -28.70 8.86 1.16
C GLN A 529 -28.50 9.62 -0.16
N ILE A 530 -27.26 9.88 -0.56
CA ILE A 530 -26.95 10.53 -1.84
C ILE A 530 -26.98 9.47 -2.95
N PRO A 531 -27.84 9.61 -3.98
CA PRO A 531 -27.93 8.63 -5.07
C PRO A 531 -26.60 8.40 -5.79
N LYS A 532 -26.37 7.15 -6.21
CA LYS A 532 -25.19 6.75 -6.96
C LYS A 532 -25.06 7.52 -8.28
N GLY A 533 -23.84 7.90 -8.65
CA GLY A 533 -23.51 8.57 -9.92
C GLY A 533 -23.66 10.09 -9.90
N ILE A 534 -24.19 10.67 -8.83
CA ILE A 534 -24.21 12.13 -8.66
C ILE A 534 -22.86 12.58 -8.09
N CYS A 535 -22.26 13.61 -8.68
CA CYS A 535 -21.11 14.29 -8.08
C CYS A 535 -21.57 15.22 -6.96
N PHE A 536 -21.31 14.86 -5.70
CA PHE A 536 -21.83 15.57 -4.52
C PHE A 536 -20.68 15.85 -3.55
N SER A 537 -20.64 17.05 -2.98
CA SER A 537 -19.64 17.40 -1.97
C SER A 537 -19.90 16.69 -0.66
N LEU A 538 -18.90 15.93 -0.20
CA LEU A 538 -18.93 15.15 1.03
C LEU A 538 -17.68 15.42 1.87
N PRO A 539 -17.74 15.23 3.21
CA PRO A 539 -16.55 15.22 4.05
C PRO A 539 -15.69 14.01 3.69
N VAL A 540 -14.40 14.26 3.42
CA VAL A 540 -13.44 13.21 3.08
C VAL A 540 -12.15 13.33 3.87
N THR A 541 -11.52 12.19 4.12
CA THR A 541 -10.11 12.09 4.51
C THR A 541 -9.32 11.56 3.32
N CYS A 542 -8.09 12.01 3.16
CA CYS A 542 -7.26 11.66 2.01
C CYS A 542 -5.96 11.02 2.45
N LYS A 543 -5.42 10.14 1.62
CA LYS A 543 -4.07 9.58 1.75
C LYS A 543 -3.62 8.99 0.41
N ASP A 544 -2.41 9.37 -0.04
CA ASP A 544 -1.73 8.77 -1.19
C ASP A 544 -2.62 8.71 -2.47
N PHE A 545 -3.27 9.83 -2.81
CA PHE A 545 -4.25 9.96 -3.91
C PHE A 545 -5.52 9.10 -3.79
N GLU A 546 -5.79 8.54 -2.63
CA GLU A 546 -7.07 7.93 -2.31
C GLU A 546 -7.81 8.83 -1.31
N PHE A 547 -9.14 8.80 -1.37
CA PHE A 547 -9.99 9.44 -0.37
C PHE A 547 -10.97 8.41 0.22
N GLN A 548 -11.41 8.69 1.44
CA GLN A 548 -12.49 7.97 2.10
C GLN A 548 -13.52 8.98 2.58
N VAL A 549 -14.79 8.75 2.21
CA VAL A 549 -15.91 9.50 2.74
C VAL A 549 -16.01 9.21 4.24
N VAL A 550 -16.08 10.27 5.05
CA VAL A 550 -16.31 10.14 6.49
C VAL A 550 -17.75 9.64 6.66
N ALA A 551 -17.99 8.49 7.26
CA ALA A 551 -19.32 7.85 7.31
C ALA A 551 -20.20 8.29 8.50
N ASP A 552 -19.59 8.62 9.64
CA ASP A 552 -20.28 8.75 10.93
C ASP A 552 -20.58 10.21 11.33
N VAL A 553 -20.86 11.09 10.36
CA VAL A 553 -21.28 12.47 10.68
C VAL A 553 -22.77 12.50 11.01
N GLU A 554 -23.10 12.79 12.27
CA GLU A 554 -24.50 12.93 12.69
C GLU A 554 -25.14 14.16 12.02
N LEU A 555 -26.32 13.96 11.42
CA LEU A 555 -27.08 15.01 10.73
C LEU A 555 -28.41 15.28 11.45
N ASP A 556 -28.63 16.53 11.85
CA ASP A 556 -29.92 16.99 12.34
C ASP A 556 -30.89 17.32 11.19
N ASP A 557 -32.15 17.64 11.52
CA ASP A 557 -33.17 17.90 10.51
C ASP A 557 -32.89 19.14 9.65
N PHE A 558 -32.21 20.14 10.22
CA PHE A 558 -31.80 21.32 9.46
C PHE A 558 -30.74 20.95 8.42
N SER A 559 -29.71 20.20 8.81
CA SER A 559 -28.67 19.72 7.90
C SER A 559 -29.24 18.84 6.80
N LYS A 560 -30.13 17.89 7.14
CA LYS A 560 -30.81 17.04 6.15
C LYS A 560 -31.59 17.86 5.12
N GLN A 561 -32.34 18.86 5.56
CA GLN A 561 -33.09 19.75 4.65
C GLN A 561 -32.16 20.52 3.70
N ARG A 562 -31.04 21.06 4.19
CA ARG A 562 -30.07 21.80 3.36
C ARG A 562 -29.35 20.89 2.35
N ILE A 563 -28.96 19.69 2.77
CA ILE A 563 -28.40 18.66 1.89
C ILE A 563 -29.42 18.30 0.79
N GLN A 564 -30.68 18.06 1.15
CA GLN A 564 -31.73 17.72 0.21
C GLN A 564 -31.98 18.84 -0.82
N LEU A 565 -31.95 20.11 -0.40
CA LEU A 565 -32.10 21.25 -1.31
C LEU A 565 -31.00 21.26 -2.38
N SER A 566 -29.75 21.00 -1.99
CA SER A 566 -28.64 20.95 -2.92
C SER A 566 -28.67 19.71 -3.82
N LEU A 567 -29.09 18.57 -3.28
CA LEU A 567 -29.29 17.34 -4.04
C LEU A 567 -30.35 17.52 -5.14
N VAL A 568 -31.47 18.17 -4.82
CA VAL A 568 -32.54 18.45 -5.80
C VAL A 568 -32.03 19.35 -6.93
N GLU A 569 -31.15 20.32 -6.66
CA GLU A 569 -30.53 21.11 -7.72
C GLU A 569 -29.66 20.24 -8.63
N LEU A 570 -28.79 19.39 -8.08
CA LEU A 570 -27.93 18.49 -8.86
C LEU A 570 -28.74 17.49 -9.71
N GLN A 571 -29.82 16.95 -9.16
CA GLN A 571 -30.72 16.07 -9.92
C GLN A 571 -31.39 16.80 -11.08
N LYS A 572 -31.74 18.08 -10.92
CA LYS A 572 -32.28 18.91 -12.01
C LYS A 572 -31.23 19.28 -13.05
N GLU A 573 -29.97 19.48 -12.67
CA GLU A 573 -28.88 19.70 -13.63
C GLU A 573 -28.51 18.44 -14.41
N GLN A 574 -28.76 17.26 -13.83
CA GLN A 574 -28.50 15.97 -14.48
C GLN A 574 -29.57 15.59 -15.51
N GLN A 575 -30.83 16.01 -15.28
CA GLN A 575 -31.95 15.86 -16.21
C GLN A 575 -31.80 16.80 -17.41
#